data_AF-A0A520PMA0-F1
#
_entry.id   AF-A0A520PMA0-F1
#
_cell.length_a   1.000
_cell.length_b   1.000
_cell.length_c   1.000
_cell.angle_alpha   90.00
_cell.angle_beta   90.00
_cell.angle_gamma   90.00
#
_symmetry.space_group_name_H-M   'P 1'
#
loop_
_entity.id
_entity.type
_entity.pdbx_description
1 polymer ?
#
loop_
_entity_poly.entity_id
_entity_poly.type
_entity_poly.pdbx_seq_one_letter_code
_entity_poly.pdbx_strand_id
1 'polypeptide(L)'
;MKFKVVSADATDSSQSSDDPRVRIEGLIETSPVFLFMKGTPEAPQCGFSYRVCEVLRGWNVPFRSFNVLADPDIRQGIKEFTNWPTIPQLYVNQEFVGGCDIIEELSQSGELRELLEEAYPEQNFEPPPPPAQVQVISPTQAKQMLEENPELTVLDIREPDEREYAKLERSQVLDHKLADEILNQWDANTPLLLMCHRGIRSMEAAQFFISRGFQQVFNIDGGIDRWSDEVDSSIPRY
;
A
#
# COMPACT_ATOMS: atom_id res chain seq x y z
N MET A 1 -71.20 10.59 -4.54
CA MET A 1 -69.86 10.12 -4.11
C MET A 1 -69.26 9.30 -5.24
N LYS A 2 -68.08 9.72 -5.73
CA LYS A 2 -67.28 8.99 -6.71
C LYS A 2 -66.52 7.88 -5.99
N PHE A 3 -66.58 6.64 -6.49
CA PHE A 3 -65.57 5.63 -6.22
C PHE A 3 -65.04 5.09 -7.55
N LYS A 4 -63.77 5.39 -7.78
CA LYS A 4 -62.80 4.80 -8.72
C LYS A 4 -62.12 3.68 -7.89
N VAL A 5 -61.69 2.51 -8.37
CA VAL A 5 -60.66 2.18 -9.39
C VAL A 5 -60.81 0.65 -9.61
N VAL A 6 -61.19 0.16 -10.79
CA VAL A 6 -60.38 -0.26 -11.97
C VAL A 6 -59.40 -1.42 -11.69
N SER A 7 -59.76 -2.57 -12.29
CA SER A 7 -58.99 -3.74 -12.73
C SER A 7 -57.62 -4.04 -12.15
N ALA A 8 -57.52 -5.25 -11.60
CA ALA A 8 -56.31 -6.05 -11.60
C ALA A 8 -56.04 -6.52 -13.05
N ASP A 9 -55.08 -5.87 -13.71
CA ASP A 9 -54.44 -6.47 -14.88
C ASP A 9 -53.27 -7.32 -14.41
N ALA A 10 -53.42 -8.61 -14.64
CA ALA A 10 -52.33 -9.57 -14.67
C ALA A 10 -51.54 -9.37 -15.97
N THR A 11 -50.23 -9.17 -15.84
CA THR A 11 -49.12 -9.50 -16.77
C THR A 11 -47.89 -8.79 -16.17
N ASP A 12 -46.73 -9.41 -15.95
CA ASP A 12 -45.99 -10.19 -16.91
C ASP A 12 -44.95 -11.07 -16.20
N SER A 13 -45.10 -12.38 -16.34
CA SER A 13 -44.09 -13.38 -16.02
C SER A 13 -43.14 -13.51 -17.21
N SER A 14 -42.20 -12.57 -17.35
CA SER A 14 -41.04 -12.69 -18.24
C SER A 14 -39.87 -11.81 -17.77
N GLN A 15 -39.29 -12.08 -16.60
CA GLN A 15 -37.95 -11.56 -16.31
C GLN A 15 -36.96 -12.28 -17.23
N SER A 16 -36.68 -11.66 -18.38
CA SER A 16 -35.64 -12.08 -19.30
C SER A 16 -34.28 -12.04 -18.60
N SER A 17 -33.43 -13.02 -18.88
CA SER A 17 -32.02 -13.11 -18.45
C SER A 17 -31.12 -11.92 -18.81
N ASP A 18 -31.67 -10.88 -19.46
CA ASP A 18 -30.99 -9.67 -19.92
C ASP A 18 -31.16 -8.45 -18.99
N ASP A 19 -31.98 -8.51 -17.93
CA ASP A 19 -32.08 -7.38 -16.99
C ASP A 19 -30.75 -7.19 -16.22
N PRO A 20 -30.07 -6.04 -16.33
CA PRO A 20 -28.79 -5.81 -15.65
C PRO A 20 -28.90 -5.94 -14.13
N ARG A 21 -30.06 -5.65 -13.50
CA ARG A 21 -30.22 -5.81 -12.05
C ARG A 21 -30.14 -7.28 -11.63
N VAL A 22 -30.91 -8.14 -12.29
CA VAL A 22 -30.92 -9.59 -12.02
C VAL A 22 -29.53 -10.19 -12.24
N ARG A 23 -28.81 -9.72 -13.27
CA ARG A 23 -27.43 -10.14 -13.54
C ARG A 23 -26.46 -9.68 -12.47
N ILE A 24 -26.59 -8.45 -11.95
CA ILE A 24 -25.75 -7.92 -10.87
C ILE A 24 -25.95 -8.72 -9.59
N GLU A 25 -27.21 -8.99 -9.20
CA GLU A 25 -27.56 -9.82 -8.04
C GLU A 25 -26.94 -11.21 -8.16
N GLY A 26 -27.11 -11.86 -9.31
CA GLY A 26 -26.51 -13.17 -9.55
C GLY A 26 -24.98 -13.18 -9.53
N LEU A 27 -24.32 -12.07 -9.87
CA LEU A 27 -22.86 -11.94 -9.81
C LEU A 27 -22.37 -11.83 -8.35
N ILE A 28 -22.98 -10.96 -7.54
CA ILE A 28 -22.56 -10.75 -6.14
C ILE A 28 -22.85 -11.96 -5.26
N GLU A 29 -23.82 -12.81 -5.61
CA GLU A 29 -24.07 -14.08 -4.92
C GLU A 29 -22.95 -15.11 -5.12
N THR A 30 -22.09 -14.94 -6.14
CA THR A 30 -21.08 -15.96 -6.48
C THR A 30 -19.86 -15.98 -5.55
N SER A 31 -19.72 -14.99 -4.67
CA SER A 31 -18.58 -14.86 -3.75
C SER A 31 -18.94 -13.92 -2.60
N PRO A 32 -18.56 -14.21 -1.34
CA PRO A 32 -18.79 -13.30 -0.21
C PRO A 32 -18.20 -11.91 -0.44
N VAL A 33 -17.02 -11.84 -1.06
CA VAL A 33 -16.42 -10.57 -1.49
C VAL A 33 -16.43 -10.50 -3.02
N PHE A 34 -17.07 -9.46 -3.56
CA PHE A 34 -17.23 -9.28 -5.01
C PHE A 34 -16.91 -7.85 -5.44
N LEU A 35 -16.10 -7.69 -6.49
CA LEU A 35 -15.60 -6.40 -6.96
C LEU A 35 -16.02 -6.12 -8.41
N PHE A 36 -16.83 -5.07 -8.62
CA PHE A 36 -17.02 -4.50 -9.95
C PHE A 36 -15.87 -3.53 -10.24
N MET A 37 -15.11 -3.76 -11.31
CA MET A 37 -13.91 -2.99 -11.63
C MET A 37 -13.70 -2.78 -13.12
N LYS A 38 -12.82 -1.83 -13.47
CA LYS A 38 -12.39 -1.58 -14.85
C LYS A 38 -11.11 -2.40 -15.12
N GLY A 39 -11.21 -3.41 -15.96
CA GLY A 39 -10.16 -4.42 -16.18
C GLY A 39 -10.40 -5.67 -15.31
N THR A 40 -9.36 -6.48 -15.12
CA THR A 40 -9.38 -7.64 -14.20
C THR A 40 -8.38 -7.40 -13.06
N PRO A 41 -8.38 -8.20 -11.98
CA PRO A 41 -7.39 -8.08 -10.92
C PRO A 41 -5.96 -8.19 -11.47
N GLU A 42 -5.72 -9.12 -12.40
CA GLU A 42 -4.41 -9.36 -13.02
C GLU A 42 -4.01 -8.26 -14.01
N ALA A 43 -4.99 -7.62 -14.65
CA ALA A 43 -4.78 -6.53 -15.59
C ALA A 43 -5.77 -5.36 -15.36
N PRO A 44 -5.61 -4.55 -14.30
CA PRO A 44 -6.48 -3.42 -14.04
C PRO A 44 -6.31 -2.34 -15.11
N GLN A 45 -7.40 -1.74 -15.56
CA GLN A 45 -7.42 -0.69 -16.61
C GLN A 45 -7.78 0.69 -16.05
N CYS A 46 -7.71 0.86 -14.73
CA CYS A 46 -7.97 2.11 -14.04
C CYS A 46 -7.21 2.15 -12.72
N GLY A 47 -6.55 3.28 -12.40
CA GLY A 47 -5.79 3.44 -11.15
C GLY A 47 -6.63 3.20 -9.89
N PHE A 48 -7.90 3.63 -9.87
CA PHE A 48 -8.80 3.34 -8.75
C PHE A 48 -9.10 1.85 -8.60
N SER A 49 -9.31 1.14 -9.71
CA SER A 49 -9.51 -0.32 -9.69
C SER A 49 -8.24 -1.06 -9.25
N TYR A 50 -7.06 -0.60 -9.68
CA TYR A 50 -5.78 -1.12 -9.21
C TYR A 50 -5.65 -0.98 -7.68
N ARG A 51 -5.90 0.21 -7.13
CA ARG A 51 -5.78 0.47 -5.68
C ARG A 51 -6.68 -0.44 -4.84
N VAL A 52 -7.94 -0.65 -5.25
CA VAL A 52 -8.83 -1.60 -4.54
C VAL A 52 -8.30 -3.03 -4.60
N CYS A 53 -7.77 -3.47 -5.76
CA CYS A 53 -7.15 -4.79 -5.85
C CYS A 53 -5.93 -4.92 -4.92
N GLU A 54 -5.10 -3.89 -4.81
CA GLU A 54 -3.95 -3.89 -3.90
C GLU A 54 -4.37 -3.98 -2.43
N VAL A 55 -5.43 -3.26 -2.04
CA VAL A 55 -6.00 -3.39 -0.69
C VAL A 55 -6.43 -4.84 -0.45
N LEU A 56 -7.29 -5.40 -1.30
CA LEU A 56 -7.79 -6.77 -1.10
C LEU A 56 -6.67 -7.82 -1.08
N ARG A 57 -5.63 -7.64 -1.89
CA ARG A 57 -4.42 -8.49 -1.87
C ARG A 57 -3.59 -8.33 -0.61
N GLY A 58 -3.38 -7.10 -0.15
CA GLY A 58 -2.62 -6.81 1.07
C GLY A 58 -3.25 -7.49 2.30
N TRP A 59 -4.58 -7.59 2.31
CA TRP A 59 -5.35 -8.31 3.32
C TRP A 59 -5.49 -9.82 3.05
N ASN A 60 -4.90 -10.35 1.97
CA ASN A 60 -5.05 -11.75 1.55
C ASN A 60 -6.51 -12.21 1.40
N VAL A 61 -7.40 -11.32 0.97
CA VAL A 61 -8.84 -11.60 0.84
C VAL A 61 -9.08 -12.42 -0.43
N PRO A 62 -9.75 -13.58 -0.36
CA PRO A 62 -10.30 -14.20 -1.56
C PRO A 62 -11.49 -13.37 -2.07
N PHE A 63 -11.48 -12.98 -3.35
CA PHE A 63 -12.58 -12.24 -3.96
C PHE A 63 -12.79 -12.65 -5.42
N ARG A 64 -14.02 -12.43 -5.91
CA ARG A 64 -14.32 -12.45 -7.34
C ARG A 64 -14.49 -11.04 -7.88
N SER A 65 -14.38 -10.89 -9.19
CA SER A 65 -14.57 -9.61 -9.84
C SER A 65 -15.28 -9.70 -11.17
N PHE A 66 -15.86 -8.58 -11.60
CA PHE A 66 -16.43 -8.42 -12.92
C PHE A 66 -15.84 -7.20 -13.63
N ASN A 67 -15.34 -7.40 -14.85
CA ASN A 67 -14.82 -6.33 -15.70
C ASN A 67 -15.98 -5.59 -16.38
N VAL A 68 -16.37 -4.44 -15.83
CA VAL A 68 -17.46 -3.62 -16.39
C VAL A 68 -17.17 -3.04 -17.77
N LEU A 69 -15.91 -3.04 -18.23
CA LEU A 69 -15.58 -2.54 -19.56
C LEU A 69 -16.00 -3.51 -20.66
N ALA A 70 -16.20 -4.79 -20.33
CA ALA A 70 -16.67 -5.81 -21.26
C ALA A 70 -18.20 -5.76 -21.47
N ASP A 71 -18.93 -5.10 -20.58
CA ASP A 71 -20.40 -5.08 -20.59
C ASP A 71 -20.93 -3.67 -20.23
N PRO A 72 -21.34 -2.88 -21.23
CA PRO A 72 -21.88 -1.54 -21.02
C PRO A 72 -23.15 -1.50 -20.17
N ASP A 73 -23.99 -2.54 -20.23
CA ASP A 73 -25.26 -2.60 -19.50
C ASP A 73 -25.01 -2.83 -18.01
N ILE A 74 -24.10 -3.74 -17.65
CA ILE A 74 -23.65 -3.91 -16.27
C ILE A 74 -22.92 -2.65 -15.78
N ARG A 75 -22.11 -2.02 -16.63
CA ARG A 75 -21.36 -0.80 -16.27
C ARG A 75 -22.26 0.35 -15.87
N GLN A 76 -23.39 0.52 -16.56
CA GLN A 76 -24.36 1.55 -16.23
C GLN A 76 -25.29 1.07 -15.11
N GLY A 77 -25.77 -0.16 -15.20
CA GLY A 77 -26.66 -0.79 -14.23
C GLY A 77 -26.09 -0.81 -12.81
N ILE A 78 -24.80 -1.08 -12.62
CA ILE A 78 -24.19 -1.13 -11.28
C ILE A 78 -24.22 0.23 -10.57
N LYS A 79 -24.10 1.33 -11.33
CA LYS A 79 -24.19 2.68 -10.76
C LYS A 79 -25.61 3.02 -10.32
N GLU A 80 -26.58 2.57 -11.10
CA GLU A 80 -28.01 2.77 -10.80
C GLU A 80 -28.48 1.87 -9.66
N PHE A 81 -27.93 0.65 -9.57
CA PHE A 81 -28.24 -0.33 -8.52
C PHE A 81 -27.87 0.18 -7.13
N THR A 82 -26.69 0.82 -6.98
CA THR A 82 -26.21 1.37 -5.69
C THR A 82 -26.49 2.86 -5.51
N ASN A 83 -27.05 3.51 -6.53
CA ASN A 83 -27.10 4.98 -6.61
C ASN A 83 -25.70 5.62 -6.41
N TRP A 84 -24.66 4.95 -6.91
CA TRP A 84 -23.26 5.37 -6.77
C TRP A 84 -22.61 5.64 -8.13
N PRO A 85 -22.05 6.84 -8.38
CA PRO A 85 -21.69 7.26 -9.74
C PRO A 85 -20.39 6.63 -10.27
N THR A 86 -19.53 6.10 -9.41
CA THR A 86 -18.16 5.68 -9.76
C THR A 86 -17.94 4.17 -9.67
N ILE A 87 -16.84 3.74 -10.27
CA ILE A 87 -16.33 2.35 -10.29
C ILE A 87 -14.82 2.48 -10.02
N PRO A 88 -14.22 1.65 -9.16
CA PRO A 88 -14.70 0.37 -8.63
C PRO A 88 -15.82 0.45 -7.58
N GLN A 89 -16.57 -0.65 -7.40
CA GLN A 89 -17.55 -0.85 -6.32
C GLN A 89 -17.34 -2.22 -5.68
N LEU A 90 -17.11 -2.26 -4.37
CA LEU A 90 -16.92 -3.48 -3.59
C LEU A 90 -18.20 -3.87 -2.86
N TYR A 91 -18.47 -5.17 -2.87
CA TYR A 91 -19.53 -5.82 -2.13
C TYR A 91 -18.95 -6.84 -1.16
N VAL A 92 -19.51 -6.89 0.03
CA VAL A 92 -19.22 -7.88 1.06
C VAL A 92 -20.56 -8.43 1.55
N ASN A 93 -20.73 -9.76 1.53
CA ASN A 93 -22.00 -10.43 1.83
C ASN A 93 -23.20 -9.84 1.07
N GLN A 94 -23.00 -9.52 -0.22
CA GLN A 94 -24.00 -8.92 -1.12
C GLN A 94 -24.42 -7.49 -0.73
N GLU A 95 -23.83 -6.90 0.30
CA GLU A 95 -24.04 -5.51 0.68
C GLU A 95 -22.99 -4.61 0.04
N PHE A 96 -23.42 -3.43 -0.42
CA PHE A 96 -22.52 -2.44 -1.00
C PHE A 96 -21.69 -1.76 0.10
N VAL A 97 -20.37 -1.92 0.03
CA VAL A 97 -19.44 -1.32 0.99
C VAL A 97 -19.01 0.08 0.56
N GLY A 98 -18.61 0.23 -0.72
CA GLY A 98 -18.13 1.52 -1.20
C GLY A 98 -17.30 1.47 -2.48
N GLY A 99 -16.81 2.66 -2.85
CA GLY A 99 -15.81 2.83 -3.91
C GLY A 99 -14.38 2.86 -3.37
N CYS A 100 -13.41 3.20 -4.23
CA CYS A 100 -11.98 3.14 -3.93
C CYS A 100 -11.56 3.80 -2.61
N ASP A 101 -11.93 5.07 -2.40
CA ASP A 101 -11.41 5.84 -1.27
C ASP A 101 -12.00 5.35 0.07
N ILE A 102 -13.26 4.90 0.08
CA ILE A 102 -13.90 4.29 1.26
C ILE A 102 -13.19 2.97 1.63
N ILE A 103 -12.88 2.15 0.63
CA ILE A 103 -12.20 0.86 0.87
C ILE A 103 -10.79 1.08 1.43
N GLU A 104 -10.07 2.09 0.93
CA GLU A 104 -8.77 2.48 1.48
C GLU A 104 -8.88 2.98 2.92
N GLU A 105 -9.89 3.79 3.25
CA GLU A 105 -10.13 4.28 4.60
C GLU A 105 -10.45 3.14 5.58
N LEU A 106 -11.38 2.24 5.23
CA LEU A 106 -11.72 1.07 6.03
C LEU A 106 -10.51 0.15 6.25
N SER A 107 -9.65 0.02 5.25
CA SER A 107 -8.39 -0.71 5.38
C SER A 107 -7.42 -0.03 6.35
N GLN A 108 -7.32 1.29 6.33
CA GLN A 108 -6.40 2.03 7.19
C GLN A 108 -6.89 2.12 8.64
N SER A 109 -8.20 2.25 8.85
CA SER A 109 -8.78 2.25 10.20
C SER A 109 -8.85 0.86 10.83
N GLY A 110 -8.79 -0.19 10.01
CA GLY A 110 -8.91 -1.58 10.42
C GLY A 110 -10.36 -2.10 10.45
N GLU A 111 -11.35 -1.24 10.20
CA GLU A 111 -12.77 -1.60 10.12
C GLU A 111 -13.08 -2.60 9.00
N LEU A 112 -12.26 -2.61 7.92
CA LEU A 112 -12.38 -3.62 6.87
C LEU A 112 -12.26 -5.05 7.42
N ARG A 113 -11.50 -5.25 8.50
CA ARG A 113 -11.35 -6.57 9.13
C ARG A 113 -12.69 -7.16 9.56
N GLU A 114 -13.51 -6.37 10.22
CA GLU A 114 -14.79 -6.83 10.79
C GLU A 114 -15.71 -7.34 9.68
N LEU A 115 -15.78 -6.59 8.57
CA LEU A 115 -16.56 -6.97 7.38
C LEU A 115 -16.03 -8.28 6.75
N LEU A 116 -14.71 -8.45 6.70
CA LEU A 116 -14.09 -9.63 6.10
C LEU A 116 -14.24 -10.88 6.98
N GLU A 117 -14.09 -10.75 8.29
CA GLU A 117 -14.31 -11.82 9.27
C GLU A 117 -15.78 -12.25 9.29
N GLU A 118 -16.72 -11.33 9.10
CA GLU A 118 -18.13 -11.68 8.92
C GLU A 118 -18.36 -12.47 7.61
N ALA A 119 -17.69 -12.10 6.52
CA ALA A 119 -17.80 -12.77 5.23
C ALA A 119 -17.08 -14.11 5.14
N TYR A 120 -16.00 -14.29 5.91
CA TYR A 120 -15.24 -15.53 6.01
C TYR A 120 -14.95 -15.87 7.49
N PRO A 121 -15.93 -16.41 8.25
CA PRO A 121 -15.81 -16.65 9.69
C PRO A 121 -14.68 -17.60 10.11
N GLU A 122 -14.20 -18.42 9.16
CA GLU A 122 -13.12 -19.39 9.38
C GLU A 122 -11.73 -18.84 9.00
N GLN A 123 -11.63 -17.59 8.54
CA GLN A 123 -10.37 -16.94 8.17
C GLN A 123 -10.05 -15.79 9.13
N ASN A 124 -8.78 -15.70 9.52
CA ASN A 124 -8.27 -14.56 10.28
C ASN A 124 -7.63 -13.56 9.31
N PHE A 125 -8.09 -12.31 9.33
CA PHE A 125 -7.56 -11.26 8.47
C PHE A 125 -6.68 -10.31 9.27
N GLU A 126 -5.41 -10.27 8.91
CA GLU A 126 -4.49 -9.29 9.46
C GLU A 126 -4.39 -8.08 8.53
N PRO A 127 -4.39 -6.86 9.07
CA PRO A 127 -4.20 -5.67 8.28
C PRO A 127 -2.79 -5.74 7.68
N PRO A 128 -2.61 -5.30 6.42
CA PRO A 128 -1.29 -5.26 5.84
C PRO A 128 -0.38 -4.40 6.72
N PRO A 129 0.90 -4.80 6.89
CA PRO A 129 1.83 -3.98 7.64
C PRO A 129 1.89 -2.58 7.00
N PRO A 130 1.95 -1.51 7.80
CA PRO A 130 2.09 -0.17 7.26
C PRO A 130 3.34 -0.10 6.37
N PRO A 131 3.33 0.72 5.30
CA PRO A 131 4.51 0.90 4.47
C PRO A 131 5.70 1.26 5.34
N ALA A 132 6.83 0.57 5.12
CA ALA A 132 8.07 0.91 5.81
C ALA A 132 8.39 2.40 5.59
N GLN A 133 8.92 3.04 6.63
CA GLN A 133 9.32 4.45 6.59
C GLN A 133 10.77 4.57 7.00
N VAL A 134 11.44 5.61 6.49
CA VAL A 134 12.79 5.95 6.92
C VAL A 134 12.75 6.33 8.40
N GLN A 135 13.55 5.65 9.21
CA GLN A 135 13.71 5.96 10.63
C GLN A 135 14.80 7.01 10.78
N VAL A 136 14.41 8.22 11.17
CA VAL A 136 15.37 9.30 11.46
C VAL A 136 15.88 9.14 12.88
N ILE A 137 17.19 8.96 13.04
CA ILE A 137 17.82 8.71 14.34
C ILE A 137 18.94 9.71 14.61
N SER A 138 19.19 10.03 15.88
CA SER A 138 20.30 10.90 16.27
C SER A 138 21.66 10.20 16.10
N PRO A 139 22.77 10.97 16.03
CA PRO A 139 24.12 10.39 16.03
C PRO A 139 24.38 9.46 17.24
N THR A 140 23.90 9.82 18.42
CA THR A 140 24.05 8.99 19.63
C THR A 140 23.30 7.65 19.51
N GLN A 141 22.09 7.66 18.94
CA GLN A 141 21.34 6.42 18.68
C GLN A 141 22.05 5.55 17.64
N ALA A 142 22.56 6.16 16.56
CA ALA A 142 23.32 5.47 15.54
C ALA A 142 24.62 4.85 16.10
N LYS A 143 25.32 5.55 17.00
CA LYS A 143 26.49 5.01 17.71
C LYS A 143 26.12 3.77 18.54
N GLN A 144 25.04 3.84 19.31
CA GLN A 144 24.57 2.71 20.09
C GLN A 144 24.24 1.50 19.20
N MET A 145 23.55 1.72 18.07
CA MET A 145 23.26 0.64 17.11
C MET A 145 24.52 -0.01 16.54
N LEU A 146 25.56 0.78 16.25
CA LEU A 146 26.85 0.25 15.81
C LEU A 146 27.52 -0.57 16.93
N GLU A 147 27.52 -0.09 18.18
CA GLU A 147 28.10 -0.81 19.32
C GLU A 147 27.38 -2.14 19.61
N GLU A 148 26.05 -2.17 19.47
CA GLU A 148 25.23 -3.37 19.67
C GLU A 148 25.31 -4.37 18.50
N ASN A 149 25.63 -3.89 17.29
CA ASN A 149 25.72 -4.72 16.09
C ASN A 149 27.10 -4.58 15.40
N PRO A 150 28.03 -5.52 15.65
CA PRO A 150 29.37 -5.49 15.05
C PRO A 150 29.40 -5.56 13.52
N GLU A 151 28.39 -6.16 12.89
CA GLU A 151 28.29 -6.31 11.43
C GLU A 151 27.66 -5.09 10.76
N LEU A 152 27.03 -4.19 11.53
CA LEU A 152 26.44 -2.96 10.99
C LEU A 152 27.52 -1.95 10.63
N THR A 153 27.39 -1.35 9.45
CA THR A 153 28.27 -0.28 8.96
C THR A 153 27.45 0.91 8.49
N VAL A 154 27.99 2.12 8.64
CA VAL A 154 27.38 3.33 8.08
C VAL A 154 27.62 3.39 6.58
N LEU A 155 26.55 3.53 5.79
CA LEU A 155 26.57 3.76 4.36
C LEU A 155 26.71 5.27 4.09
N ASP A 156 27.92 5.69 3.76
CA ASP A 156 28.31 7.08 3.55
C ASP A 156 28.14 7.48 2.07
N ILE A 157 27.22 8.40 1.80
CA ILE A 157 26.87 8.88 0.45
C ILE A 157 27.68 10.13 0.07
N ARG A 158 28.59 10.59 0.93
CA ARG A 158 29.40 11.77 0.65
C ARG A 158 30.43 11.49 -0.44
N GLU A 159 30.82 12.57 -1.11
CA GLU A 159 31.82 12.54 -2.17
C GLU A 159 33.20 12.15 -1.61
N PRO A 160 34.12 11.65 -2.46
CA PRO A 160 35.43 11.19 -2.01
C PRO A 160 36.25 12.23 -1.22
N ASP A 161 36.22 13.49 -1.62
CA ASP A 161 36.92 14.62 -0.98
C ASP A 161 36.34 14.95 0.40
N GLU A 162 35.01 14.93 0.52
CA GLU A 162 34.31 15.08 1.81
C GLU A 162 34.71 13.99 2.81
N ARG A 163 34.86 12.75 2.33
CA ARG A 163 35.23 11.59 3.16
C ARG A 163 36.72 11.54 3.48
N GLU A 164 37.57 12.12 2.64
CA GLU A 164 39.00 12.28 2.91
C GLU A 164 39.20 13.33 4.02
N TYR A 165 38.43 14.41 4.00
CA TYR A 165 38.51 15.47 5.01
C TYR A 165 37.96 15.04 6.38
N ALA A 166 36.80 14.39 6.42
CA ALA A 166 36.16 13.92 7.64
C ALA A 166 35.70 12.47 7.46
N LYS A 167 36.24 11.56 8.26
CA LYS A 167 36.00 10.12 8.13
C LYS A 167 35.49 9.51 9.42
N LEU A 168 34.41 8.74 9.31
CA LEU A 168 33.94 7.86 10.37
C LEU A 168 34.63 6.49 10.24
N GLU A 169 35.15 5.92 11.32
CA GLU A 169 35.89 4.64 11.22
C GLU A 169 35.01 3.48 10.73
N ARG A 170 33.77 3.39 11.22
CA ARG A 170 32.81 2.34 10.85
C ARG A 170 31.87 2.78 9.73
N SER A 171 32.44 3.31 8.64
CA SER A 171 31.69 3.65 7.42
C SER A 171 32.24 2.99 6.17
N GLN A 172 31.33 2.71 5.24
CA GLN A 172 31.59 2.24 3.89
C GLN A 172 30.95 3.21 2.89
N VAL A 173 31.59 3.39 1.74
CA VAL A 173 31.08 4.25 0.66
C VAL A 173 29.88 3.60 0.01
N LEU A 174 28.77 4.32 -0.09
CA LEU A 174 27.65 3.91 -0.92
C LEU A 174 27.84 4.42 -2.36
N ASP A 175 28.62 3.69 -3.14
CA ASP A 175 28.74 3.91 -4.58
C ASP A 175 27.69 3.10 -5.36
N HIS A 176 27.64 3.29 -6.69
CA HIS A 176 26.72 2.55 -7.55
C HIS A 176 26.89 1.03 -7.46
N LYS A 177 28.12 0.55 -7.28
CA LYS A 177 28.40 -0.89 -7.21
C LYS A 177 27.83 -1.49 -5.93
N LEU A 178 28.04 -0.84 -4.78
CA LEU A 178 27.47 -1.29 -3.52
C LEU A 178 25.95 -1.15 -3.51
N ALA A 179 25.40 -0.08 -4.09
CA ALA A 179 23.96 0.07 -4.22
C ALA A 179 23.35 -1.08 -5.05
N ASP A 180 23.95 -1.45 -6.17
CA ASP A 180 23.52 -2.59 -6.98
C ASP A 180 23.66 -3.92 -6.23
N GLU A 181 24.72 -4.09 -5.44
CA GLU A 181 24.90 -5.27 -4.60
C GLU A 181 23.79 -5.38 -3.54
N ILE A 182 23.53 -4.30 -2.81
CA ILE A 182 22.46 -4.23 -1.79
C ILE A 182 21.13 -4.62 -2.42
N LEU A 183 20.76 -3.99 -3.54
CA LEU A 183 19.47 -4.19 -4.20
C LEU A 183 19.25 -5.62 -4.70
N ASN A 184 20.31 -6.31 -5.13
CA ASN A 184 20.19 -7.61 -5.79
C ASN A 184 20.53 -8.79 -4.88
N GLN A 185 21.25 -8.57 -3.77
CA GLN A 185 21.84 -9.65 -2.98
C GLN A 185 21.49 -9.60 -1.49
N TRP A 186 21.18 -8.42 -0.94
CA TRP A 186 20.94 -8.30 0.51
C TRP A 186 19.49 -8.65 0.86
N ASP A 187 19.28 -9.18 2.07
CA ASP A 187 17.94 -9.39 2.62
C ASP A 187 17.27 -8.03 2.88
N ALA A 188 15.98 -7.90 2.52
CA ALA A 188 15.21 -6.66 2.68
C ALA A 188 15.06 -6.20 4.15
N ASN A 189 15.25 -7.10 5.11
CA ASN A 189 15.27 -6.78 6.53
C ASN A 189 16.69 -6.47 7.04
N THR A 190 17.71 -6.49 6.20
CA THR A 190 19.07 -6.08 6.59
C THR A 190 19.05 -4.59 6.96
N PRO A 191 19.49 -4.20 8.17
CA PRO A 191 19.51 -2.78 8.56
C PRO A 191 20.46 -1.96 7.67
N LEU A 192 19.94 -0.88 7.09
CA LEU A 192 20.71 0.10 6.33
C LEU A 192 20.83 1.38 7.13
N LEU A 193 22.04 1.76 7.53
CA LEU A 193 22.31 2.99 8.28
C LEU A 193 22.99 4.03 7.39
N LEU A 194 22.25 5.02 6.91
CA LEU A 194 22.73 5.97 5.90
C LEU A 194 23.15 7.30 6.51
N MET A 195 24.21 7.88 5.93
CA MET A 195 24.77 9.16 6.36
C MET A 195 25.22 9.99 5.16
N CYS A 196 25.02 11.30 5.25
CA CYS A 196 25.72 12.27 4.42
C CYS A 196 26.28 13.41 5.27
N HIS A 197 26.53 14.59 4.69
CA HIS A 197 27.02 15.72 5.46
C HIS A 197 26.02 16.20 6.54
N ARG A 198 24.76 16.48 6.16
CA ARG A 198 23.72 17.05 7.05
C ARG A 198 22.41 16.25 7.10
N GLY A 199 22.41 15.00 6.65
CA GLY A 199 21.23 14.13 6.63
C GLY A 199 20.27 14.31 5.45
N ILE A 200 20.52 15.25 4.52
CA ILE A 200 19.63 15.54 3.38
C ILE A 200 19.79 14.52 2.25
N ARG A 201 21.01 14.37 1.69
CA ARG A 201 21.29 13.38 0.61
C ARG A 201 21.00 11.93 1.05
N SER A 202 21.29 11.61 2.31
CA SER A 202 21.04 10.28 2.86
C SER A 202 19.57 10.00 3.08
N MET A 203 18.73 11.02 3.31
CA MET A 203 17.28 10.86 3.34
C MET A 203 16.74 10.43 1.98
N GLU A 204 17.19 11.05 0.88
CA GLU A 204 16.75 10.68 -0.46
C GLU A 204 17.14 9.24 -0.80
N ALA A 205 18.37 8.84 -0.48
CA ALA A 205 18.82 7.47 -0.65
C ALA A 205 18.05 6.48 0.25
N ALA A 206 17.76 6.86 1.50
CA ALA A 206 16.98 6.04 2.41
C ALA A 206 15.56 5.80 1.87
N GLN A 207 14.89 6.85 1.37
CA GLN A 207 13.59 6.73 0.71
C GLN A 207 13.67 5.85 -0.53
N PHE A 208 14.76 5.92 -1.29
CA PHE A 208 14.98 5.04 -2.43
C PHE A 208 15.01 3.56 -1.97
N PHE A 209 15.77 3.19 -0.94
CA PHE A 209 15.79 1.79 -0.47
C PHE A 209 14.45 1.32 0.09
N ILE A 210 13.73 2.17 0.84
CA ILE A 210 12.34 1.89 1.26
C ILE A 210 11.46 1.56 0.03
N SER A 211 11.55 2.36 -1.04
CA SER A 211 10.77 2.15 -2.27
C SER A 211 11.13 0.85 -3.02
N ARG A 212 12.28 0.25 -2.69
CA ARG A 212 12.75 -1.04 -3.22
C ARG A 212 12.45 -2.22 -2.29
N GLY A 213 11.72 -1.98 -1.20
CA GLY A 213 11.22 -3.02 -0.30
C GLY A 213 12.05 -3.25 0.96
N PHE A 214 13.12 -2.47 1.19
CA PHE A 214 13.86 -2.54 2.45
C PHE A 214 12.99 -2.06 3.60
N GLN A 215 13.03 -2.78 4.71
CA GLN A 215 12.15 -2.57 5.86
C GLN A 215 12.84 -1.80 7.00
N GLN A 216 14.16 -1.95 7.12
CA GLN A 216 14.96 -1.39 8.20
C GLN A 216 15.95 -0.36 7.67
N VAL A 217 15.48 0.86 7.38
CA VAL A 217 16.30 1.93 6.80
C VAL A 217 16.36 3.13 7.74
N PHE A 218 17.57 3.51 8.12
CA PHE A 218 17.86 4.55 9.10
C PHE A 218 18.63 5.71 8.45
N ASN A 219 18.22 6.94 8.72
CA ASN A 219 18.94 8.15 8.32
C ASN A 219 19.50 8.84 9.56
N ILE A 220 20.82 9.05 9.59
CA ILE A 220 21.46 9.80 10.68
C ILE A 220 21.12 11.28 10.53
N ASP A 221 20.33 11.79 11.48
CA ASP A 221 19.92 13.18 11.52
C ASP A 221 21.12 14.11 11.71
N GLY A 222 21.16 15.19 10.92
CA GLY A 222 22.30 16.10 10.91
C GLY A 222 23.61 15.53 10.36
N GLY A 223 23.63 14.27 9.91
CA GLY A 223 24.76 13.64 9.24
C GLY A 223 26.07 13.66 10.04
N ILE A 224 27.20 13.68 9.34
CA ILE A 224 28.51 13.70 9.99
C ILE A 224 28.79 15.01 10.74
N ASP A 225 28.21 16.14 10.34
CA ASP A 225 28.42 17.41 11.03
C ASP A 225 27.91 17.35 12.48
N ARG A 226 26.70 16.81 12.65
CA ARG A 226 26.11 16.59 13.98
C ARG A 226 26.79 15.45 14.73
N TRP A 227 27.28 14.42 14.02
CA TRP A 227 28.08 13.36 14.63
C TRP A 227 29.36 13.89 15.28
N SER A 228 30.08 14.78 14.58
CA SER A 228 31.27 15.42 15.13
C SER A 228 30.96 16.24 16.40
N ASP A 229 29.78 16.86 16.47
CA ASP A 229 29.38 17.66 17.62
C ASP A 229 28.98 16.80 18.83
N GLU A 230 28.18 15.75 18.60
CA GLU A 230 27.53 14.99 19.69
C GLU A 230 28.26 13.70 20.08
N VAL A 231 29.04 13.10 19.17
CA VAL A 231 29.59 11.74 19.36
C VAL A 231 31.11 11.70 19.35
N ASP A 232 31.74 12.36 18.38
CA ASP A 232 33.20 12.31 18.20
C ASP A 232 33.76 13.66 17.70
N SER A 233 34.14 14.51 18.64
CA SER A 233 34.70 15.84 18.37
C SER A 233 36.11 15.83 17.76
N SER A 234 36.72 14.65 17.59
CA SER A 234 37.97 14.53 16.84
C SER A 234 37.77 14.59 15.33
N ILE A 235 36.55 14.31 14.84
CA ILE A 235 36.20 14.37 13.41
C ILE A 235 36.02 15.83 12.98
N PRO A 236 36.79 16.33 11.99
CA PRO A 236 36.66 17.70 11.50
C PRO A 236 35.26 18.04 10.96
N ARG A 237 34.83 19.28 11.18
CA ARG A 237 33.58 19.84 10.64
C ARG A 237 33.87 20.75 9.44
N TYR A 238 32.90 20.90 8.54
CA TYR A 238 33.01 21.73 7.33
C TYR A 238 31.65 22.25 6.84
#